data_AF-A0ABD1BS30-F1
#
_entry.id   AF-A0ABD1BS30-F1
#
_cell.length_a   1.000
_cell.length_b   1.000
_cell.length_c   1.000
_cell.angle_alpha   90.00
_cell.angle_beta   90.00
_cell.angle_gamma   90.00
#
_symmetry.space_group_name_H-M   'P 1'
#
loop_
_entity.id
_entity.type
_entity.pdbx_description
1 polymer ?
#
loop_
_entity_poly.entity_id
_entity_poly.type
_entity_poly.pdbx_seq_one_letter_code
_entity_poly.pdbx_strand_id
1 'polypeptide(L)'
;MVFTACAFKVLFLSLFFIAIASRPTGRPKVFNVRRHGAKSDGKTDNTNEFTDIWKRACARKSGSSKIYVPKGTFYLSGVEFVGPCQNPIEFVIDGTLLAPANPNDIKQDTWINFRYINNLFISGSGTLDGQGKQSWPLND
;
A
#
# COMPACT_ATOMS: atom_id res chain seq x y z
N MET A 1 19.90 -66.24 -18.60
CA MET A 1 19.74 -67.37 -17.68
C MET A 1 19.58 -66.79 -16.28
N VAL A 2 18.36 -66.94 -15.73
CA VAL A 2 17.93 -66.81 -14.32
C VAL A 2 17.80 -65.40 -13.68
N PHE A 3 16.52 -65.02 -13.50
CA PHE A 3 15.86 -64.06 -12.60
C PHE A 3 16.26 -64.28 -11.10
N THR A 4 16.16 -63.42 -10.08
CA THR A 4 15.02 -62.63 -9.55
C THR A 4 15.43 -61.95 -8.21
N ALA A 5 14.81 -60.79 -7.90
CA ALA A 5 14.54 -60.17 -6.56
C ALA A 5 15.74 -59.74 -5.67
N CYS A 6 15.75 -58.57 -5.03
CA CYS A 6 14.72 -58.12 -4.09
C CYS A 6 14.75 -56.59 -3.93
N ALA A 7 13.61 -55.95 -4.21
CA ALA A 7 13.31 -54.62 -3.72
C ALA A 7 13.18 -54.66 -2.20
N PHE A 8 14.08 -54.01 -1.45
CA PHE A 8 13.82 -53.67 -0.04
C PHE A 8 14.70 -52.49 0.41
N LYS A 9 14.03 -51.51 1.03
CA LYS A 9 14.54 -50.30 1.72
C LYS A 9 14.79 -49.05 0.87
N VAL A 10 13.71 -48.58 0.26
CA VAL A 10 13.39 -47.14 0.31
C VAL A 10 13.28 -46.75 1.80
N LEU A 11 14.30 -46.17 2.41
CA LEU A 11 14.16 -45.45 3.70
C LEU A 11 15.43 -44.61 4.00
N PHE A 12 15.27 -43.27 4.06
CA PHE A 12 16.19 -42.23 4.58
C PHE A 12 17.59 -42.18 3.93
N LEU A 13 18.00 -41.18 3.14
CA LEU A 13 17.84 -39.74 3.29
C LEU A 13 17.61 -39.13 1.91
N SER A 14 16.38 -38.74 1.61
CA SER A 14 16.16 -37.67 0.64
C SER A 14 16.80 -36.42 1.24
N LEU A 15 17.96 -36.01 0.73
CA LEU A 15 18.47 -34.66 0.91
C LEU A 15 17.42 -33.70 0.33
N PHE A 16 16.46 -33.30 1.16
CA PHE A 16 15.63 -32.14 0.92
C PHE A 16 16.59 -30.94 0.94
N PHE A 17 17.20 -30.65 -0.21
CA PHE A 17 17.72 -29.32 -0.48
C PHE A 17 16.50 -28.40 -0.52
N ILE A 18 16.05 -27.97 0.65
CA ILE A 18 15.15 -26.83 0.76
C ILE A 18 16.00 -25.65 0.30
N ALA A 19 15.93 -25.34 -0.99
CA ALA A 19 16.40 -24.07 -1.51
C ALA A 19 15.50 -23.00 -0.89
N ILE A 20 15.89 -22.49 0.28
CA ILE A 20 15.31 -21.27 0.82
C ILE A 20 15.75 -20.18 -0.15
N ALA A 21 14.93 -19.90 -1.15
CA ALA A 21 15.07 -18.72 -1.98
C ALA A 21 14.85 -17.51 -1.06
N SER A 22 15.92 -17.07 -0.40
CA SER A 22 15.94 -15.80 0.30
C SER A 22 15.77 -14.72 -0.76
N ARG A 23 14.55 -14.25 -0.98
CA ARG A 23 14.33 -12.99 -1.69
C ARG A 23 15.17 -11.96 -0.93
N PRO A 24 16.12 -11.27 -1.57
CA PRO A 24 16.82 -10.20 -0.90
C PRO A 24 15.76 -9.17 -0.50
N THR A 25 15.41 -9.14 0.78
CA THR A 25 14.52 -8.13 1.35
C THR A 25 15.36 -6.87 1.47
N GLY A 26 15.65 -6.24 0.34
CA GLY A 26 16.17 -4.89 0.32
C GLY A 26 15.22 -4.03 1.15
N ARG A 27 15.77 -3.22 2.06
CA ARG A 27 14.95 -2.32 2.88
C ARG A 27 14.06 -1.48 1.96
N PRO A 28 12.75 -1.36 2.23
CA PRO A 28 11.86 -0.60 1.37
C PRO A 28 12.33 0.85 1.29
N LYS A 29 12.21 1.47 0.11
CA LYS A 29 12.42 2.92 0.00
C LYS A 29 11.23 3.62 0.63
N VAL A 30 11.49 4.40 1.67
CA VAL A 30 10.46 5.14 2.41
C VAL A 30 10.24 6.53 1.79
N PHE A 31 8.99 6.81 1.46
CA PHE A 31 8.47 8.09 1.02
C PHE A 31 7.57 8.65 2.13
N ASN A 32 8.15 9.48 3.00
CA ASN A 32 7.39 10.14 4.06
C ASN A 32 6.66 11.37 3.48
N VAL A 33 5.34 11.43 3.58
CA VAL A 33 4.52 12.49 2.96
C VAL A 33 4.87 13.88 3.47
N ARG A 34 5.14 14.01 4.78
CA ARG A 34 5.54 15.28 5.39
C ARG A 34 6.89 15.78 4.88
N ARG A 35 7.85 14.87 4.67
CA ARG A 35 9.16 15.24 4.10
C ARG A 35 9.10 15.69 2.64
N HIS A 36 7.95 15.54 2.01
CA HIS A 36 7.70 15.90 0.61
C HIS A 36 6.63 17.02 0.49
N GLY A 37 6.44 17.80 1.54
CA GLY A 37 5.63 19.02 1.49
C GLY A 37 4.23 18.91 2.07
N ALA A 38 3.74 17.69 2.36
CA ALA A 38 2.41 17.53 2.93
C ALA A 38 2.35 18.17 4.34
N LYS A 39 1.32 18.99 4.57
CA LYS A 39 1.07 19.70 5.82
C LYS A 39 0.00 18.98 6.63
N SER A 40 0.28 18.76 7.91
CA SER A 40 -0.62 18.06 8.82
C SER A 40 -1.43 19.01 9.71
N ASP A 41 -1.98 20.07 9.12
CA ASP A 41 -2.74 21.12 9.81
C ASP A 41 -4.27 20.91 9.74
N GLY A 42 -4.72 19.82 9.11
CA GLY A 42 -6.14 19.51 8.88
C GLY A 42 -6.86 20.49 7.93
N LYS A 43 -6.13 21.35 7.20
CA LYS A 43 -6.71 22.42 6.37
C LYS A 43 -6.12 22.47 4.98
N THR A 44 -4.80 22.33 4.86
CA THR A 44 -4.11 22.35 3.56
C THR A 44 -4.48 21.09 2.79
N ASP A 45 -4.95 21.24 1.54
CA ASP A 45 -5.17 20.10 0.66
C ASP A 45 -3.85 19.50 0.20
N ASN A 46 -3.63 18.24 0.57
CA ASN A 46 -2.40 17.50 0.29
C ASN A 46 -2.54 16.54 -0.91
N THR A 47 -3.64 16.63 -1.68
CA THR A 47 -3.94 15.69 -2.77
C THR A 47 -2.80 15.64 -3.79
N ASN A 48 -2.19 16.78 -4.11
CA ASN A 48 -1.09 16.86 -5.06
C ASN A 48 0.19 16.19 -4.54
N GLU A 49 0.55 16.44 -3.28
CA GLU A 49 1.72 15.87 -2.62
C GLU A 49 1.60 14.35 -2.51
N PHE A 50 0.41 13.85 -2.14
CA PHE A 50 0.15 12.42 -2.06
C PHE A 50 0.21 11.76 -3.44
N THR A 51 -0.37 12.38 -4.46
CA THR A 51 -0.38 11.85 -5.84
C THR A 51 1.03 11.84 -6.45
N ASP A 52 1.82 12.89 -6.26
CA ASP A 52 3.21 12.95 -6.73
C ASP A 52 4.08 11.87 -6.06
N ILE A 53 3.96 11.71 -4.75
CA ILE A 53 4.67 10.67 -4.01
C ILE A 53 4.27 9.28 -4.48
N TRP A 54 2.97 9.06 -4.69
CA TRP A 54 2.47 7.81 -5.24
C TRP A 54 3.10 7.49 -6.59
N LYS A 55 3.11 8.45 -7.53
CA LYS A 55 3.75 8.30 -8.85
C LYS A 55 5.22 7.93 -8.72
N ARG A 56 5.98 8.60 -7.83
CA ARG A 56 7.40 8.30 -7.57
C ARG A 56 7.60 6.91 -7.00
N ALA A 57 6.79 6.51 -6.02
CA ALA A 57 6.85 5.20 -5.40
C ALA A 57 6.50 4.06 -6.37
N CYS A 58 5.48 4.28 -7.21
CA CYS A 58 4.96 3.33 -8.18
C CYS A 58 5.87 3.14 -9.40
N ALA A 59 6.57 4.20 -9.83
CA ALA A 59 7.51 4.17 -10.94
C ALA A 59 8.87 3.51 -10.61
N ARG A 60 9.13 3.17 -9.33
CA ARG A 60 10.39 2.54 -8.93
C ARG A 60 10.59 1.22 -9.64
N LYS A 61 11.80 1.02 -10.16
CA LYS A 61 12.20 -0.12 -10.98
C LYS A 61 12.64 -1.35 -10.16
N SER A 62 13.11 -1.15 -8.94
CA SER A 62 13.61 -2.22 -8.08
C SER A 62 13.28 -2.00 -6.60
N GLY A 63 13.07 -3.11 -5.88
CA GLY A 63 12.75 -3.15 -4.46
C GLY A 63 11.34 -2.64 -4.13
N SER A 64 10.86 -2.91 -2.91
CA SER A 64 9.53 -2.45 -2.46
C SER A 64 9.54 -0.98 -2.04
N SER A 65 8.40 -0.31 -2.22
CA SER A 65 8.19 1.08 -1.79
C SER A 65 7.33 1.12 -0.53
N LYS A 66 7.61 2.07 0.36
CA LYS A 66 6.77 2.38 1.52
C LYS A 66 6.36 3.85 1.46
N ILE A 67 5.08 4.15 1.33
CA ILE A 67 4.56 5.51 1.51
C ILE A 67 4.14 5.61 2.98
N TYR A 68 4.66 6.61 3.69
CA TYR A 68 4.46 6.75 5.13
C TYR A 68 3.76 8.06 5.46
N VAL A 69 2.57 7.96 6.06
CA VAL A 69 1.80 9.06 6.64
C VAL A 69 2.05 9.09 8.14
N PRO A 70 2.88 10.01 8.65
CA PRO A 70 3.20 10.08 10.08
C PRO A 70 2.02 10.63 10.90
N LYS A 71 2.12 10.56 12.23
CA LYS A 71 1.15 11.19 13.15
C LYS A 71 0.87 12.67 12.82
N GLY A 72 -0.40 13.07 12.83
CA GLY A 72 -0.91 14.40 12.46
C GLY A 72 -2.11 14.29 11.52
N THR A 73 -2.80 15.39 11.23
CA THR A 73 -4.03 15.38 10.40
C THR A 73 -3.78 15.97 9.01
N PHE A 74 -3.90 15.14 7.98
CA PHE A 74 -3.71 15.53 6.58
C PHE A 74 -5.06 15.57 5.88
N TYR A 75 -5.47 16.74 5.41
CA TYR A 75 -6.68 16.91 4.63
C TYR A 75 -6.46 16.48 3.17
N LEU A 76 -7.42 15.76 2.61
CA LEU A 76 -7.44 15.28 1.22
C LEU A 76 -8.84 15.48 0.64
N SER A 77 -8.98 16.28 -0.42
CA SER A 77 -10.27 16.55 -1.07
C SER A 77 -10.84 15.33 -1.78
N GLY A 78 -10.04 14.69 -2.62
CA GLY A 78 -10.34 13.44 -3.30
C GLY A 78 -9.10 12.99 -4.05
N VAL A 79 -8.68 11.74 -3.88
CA VAL A 79 -7.38 11.28 -4.39
C VAL A 79 -7.47 9.94 -5.10
N GLU A 80 -6.74 9.84 -6.21
CA GLU A 80 -6.60 8.61 -6.99
C GLU A 80 -5.14 8.16 -7.04
N PHE A 81 -4.92 6.93 -6.62
CA PHE A 81 -3.65 6.22 -6.64
C PHE A 81 -3.71 5.14 -7.72
N VAL A 82 -3.12 5.44 -8.87
CA VAL A 82 -3.25 4.64 -10.09
C VAL A 82 -1.97 3.87 -10.39
N GLY A 83 -2.10 2.59 -10.72
CA GLY A 83 -1.04 1.73 -11.26
C GLY A 83 -0.94 1.76 -12.80
N PRO A 84 -0.27 0.79 -13.43
CA PRO A 84 0.39 -0.37 -12.83
C PRO A 84 1.70 0.01 -12.12
N CYS A 85 1.86 -0.49 -10.90
CA CYS A 85 3.13 -0.34 -10.16
C CYS A 85 4.03 -1.54 -10.42
N GLN A 86 5.32 -1.27 -10.60
CA GLN A 86 6.30 -2.31 -10.98
C GLN A 86 6.77 -3.16 -9.80
N ASN A 87 6.63 -2.62 -8.59
CA ASN A 87 7.07 -3.25 -7.35
C ASN A 87 5.99 -3.12 -6.27
N PRO A 88 6.01 -4.00 -5.24
CA PRO A 88 5.08 -3.90 -4.13
C PRO A 88 5.14 -2.54 -3.42
N ILE A 89 3.97 -2.04 -3.02
CA ILE A 89 3.83 -0.78 -2.28
C ILE A 89 3.14 -1.06 -0.96
N GLU A 90 3.75 -0.63 0.14
CA GLU A 90 3.09 -0.51 1.44
C GLU A 90 2.70 0.95 1.68
N PHE A 91 1.42 1.21 1.90
CA PHE A 91 0.87 2.51 2.28
C PHE A 91 0.55 2.49 3.77
N VAL A 92 1.42 3.09 4.58
CA VAL A 92 1.37 3.05 6.04
C VAL A 92 0.77 4.35 6.58
N ILE A 93 -0.32 4.24 7.34
CA ILE A 93 -1.07 5.36 7.89
C ILE A 93 -0.99 5.32 9.42
N ASP A 94 -0.15 6.18 10.02
CA ASP A 94 -0.11 6.41 11.48
C ASP A 94 -0.72 7.76 11.87
N GLY A 95 -1.02 8.62 10.90
CA GLY A 95 -1.76 9.86 11.09
C GLY A 95 -3.25 9.71 10.82
N THR A 96 -3.92 10.85 10.70
CA THR A 96 -5.31 10.94 10.27
C THR A 96 -5.34 11.48 8.85
N LEU A 97 -5.98 10.74 7.93
CA LEU A 97 -6.46 11.31 6.67
C LEU A 97 -7.86 11.84 6.92
N LEU A 98 -8.10 13.11 6.58
CA LEU A 98 -9.35 13.82 6.84
C LEU A 98 -10.03 14.15 5.51
N ALA A 99 -11.26 13.69 5.36
CA ALA A 99 -12.11 13.99 4.21
C ALA A 99 -12.73 15.40 4.30
N PRO A 100 -13.25 15.94 3.20
CA PRO A 100 -14.13 17.10 3.25
C PRO A 100 -15.40 16.78 4.04
N ALA A 101 -15.87 17.74 4.84
CA ALA A 101 -17.14 17.61 5.52
C ALA A 101 -18.34 17.73 4.58
N ASN A 102 -18.20 18.50 3.49
CA ASN A 102 -19.20 18.62 2.44
C ASN A 102 -18.87 17.60 1.33
N PRO A 103 -19.73 16.60 1.05
CA PRO A 103 -19.47 15.59 0.04
C PRO A 103 -19.26 16.17 -1.36
N ASN A 104 -19.83 17.34 -1.66
CA ASN A 104 -19.64 18.01 -2.94
C ASN A 104 -18.20 18.47 -3.18
N ASP A 105 -17.36 18.55 -2.15
CA ASP A 105 -15.95 18.90 -2.29
C ASP A 105 -15.09 17.71 -2.74
N ILE A 106 -15.65 16.49 -2.69
CA ILE A 106 -15.10 15.30 -3.34
C ILE A 106 -15.59 15.32 -4.79
N LYS A 107 -14.77 15.85 -5.71
CA LYS A 107 -15.14 16.02 -7.14
C LYS A 107 -15.07 14.72 -7.97
N GLN A 108 -15.23 13.59 -7.31
CA GLN A 108 -15.15 12.23 -7.86
C GLN A 108 -16.00 11.28 -7.00
N ASP A 109 -16.33 10.10 -7.53
CA ASP A 109 -17.26 9.15 -6.88
C ASP A 109 -16.73 8.56 -5.55
N THR A 110 -15.43 8.72 -5.28
CA THR A 110 -14.73 8.05 -4.18
C THR A 110 -13.76 9.01 -3.51
N TRP A 111 -13.68 9.01 -2.18
CA TRP A 111 -12.73 9.88 -1.47
C TRP A 111 -11.27 9.47 -1.71
N ILE A 112 -10.94 8.19 -1.50
CA ILE A 112 -9.61 7.63 -1.74
C ILE A 112 -9.77 6.40 -2.63
N ASN A 113 -9.12 6.40 -3.79
CA ASN A 113 -9.28 5.32 -4.76
C ASN A 113 -7.92 4.72 -5.16
N PHE A 114 -7.76 3.42 -4.98
CA PHE A 114 -6.58 2.66 -5.40
C PHE A 114 -6.95 1.78 -6.60
N ARG A 115 -6.32 2.00 -7.76
CA ARG A 115 -6.74 1.34 -9.03
C ARG A 115 -5.59 0.71 -9.80
N TYR A 116 -5.85 -0.48 -10.35
CA TYR A 116 -4.94 -1.19 -11.26
C TYR A 116 -3.57 -1.51 -10.63
N ILE A 117 -3.56 -1.86 -9.34
CA ILE A 117 -2.34 -2.11 -8.58
C ILE A 117 -2.25 -3.58 -8.20
N ASN A 118 -1.07 -4.16 -8.42
CA ASN A 118 -0.71 -5.47 -7.88
C ASN A 118 0.10 -5.28 -6.59
N ASN A 119 -0.13 -6.13 -5.58
CA ASN A 119 0.65 -6.17 -4.34
C ASN A 119 0.66 -4.83 -3.55
N LEU A 120 -0.52 -4.22 -3.38
CA LEU A 120 -0.75 -3.11 -2.45
C LEU A 120 -1.01 -3.65 -1.04
N PHE A 121 -0.30 -3.13 -0.05
CA PHE A 121 -0.56 -3.36 1.36
C PHE A 121 -0.90 -2.03 2.02
N ILE A 122 -2.02 -1.95 2.72
CA ILE A 122 -2.40 -0.79 3.53
C ILE A 122 -2.33 -1.21 4.99
N SER A 123 -1.59 -0.47 5.80
CA SER A 123 -1.33 -0.79 7.21
C SER A 123 -1.18 0.47 8.05
N GLY A 124 -0.95 0.32 9.35
CA GLY A 124 -0.71 1.42 10.28
C GLY A 124 -1.78 1.53 11.37
N SER A 125 -1.52 2.41 12.33
CA SER A 125 -2.35 2.60 13.54
C SER A 125 -3.26 3.83 13.50
N GLY A 126 -3.27 4.53 12.36
CA GLY A 126 -3.93 5.81 12.16
C GLY A 126 -5.42 5.72 11.87
N THR A 127 -5.95 6.77 11.28
CA THR A 127 -7.41 6.96 11.08
C THR A 127 -7.71 7.47 9.67
N LEU A 128 -8.77 6.93 9.08
CA LEU A 128 -9.43 7.50 7.91
C LEU A 128 -10.72 8.16 8.41
N ASP A 129 -10.71 9.48 8.57
CA ASP A 129 -11.87 10.24 9.02
C ASP A 129 -12.66 10.74 7.80
N GLY A 130 -13.73 10.01 7.47
CA GLY A 130 -14.56 10.26 6.30
C GLY A 130 -15.58 11.41 6.43
N GLN A 131 -15.71 12.05 7.60
CA GLN A 131 -16.64 13.17 7.85
C GLN A 131 -18.10 12.96 7.34
N GLY A 132 -18.60 11.72 7.40
CA GLY A 132 -19.82 11.30 6.67
C GLY A 132 -21.15 11.92 7.11
N LYS A 133 -21.19 12.77 8.15
CA LYS A 133 -22.45 13.31 8.71
C LYS A 133 -23.32 14.02 7.66
N GLN A 134 -22.72 14.76 6.72
CA GLN A 134 -23.45 15.43 5.65
C GLN A 134 -23.81 14.49 4.48
N SER A 135 -23.10 13.37 4.34
CA SER A 135 -23.33 12.38 3.28
C SER A 135 -24.43 11.39 3.62
N TRP A 136 -24.64 11.06 4.91
CA TRP A 136 -25.64 10.05 5.31
C TRP A 136 -27.06 10.30 4.79
N PRO A 137 -27.59 11.54 4.77
CA PRO A 137 -28.91 11.81 4.22
C PRO A 137 -28.99 11.80 2.69
N LEU A 138 -27.87 11.65 1.97
CA LEU A 138 -27.82 11.65 0.50
C LEU A 138 -27.83 10.24 -0.10
N ASN A 139 -27.94 9.21 0.75
CA ASN A 139 -27.87 7.81 0.36
C ASN A 139 -29.27 7.17 0.30
N ASP A 140 -30.19 7.85 -0.39
CA ASP A 140 -31.56 7.42 -0.65
C ASP A 140 -31.66 6.52 -1.89
#